data_AF-A0A1S8BF11-F1
#
_entry.id   AF-A0A1S8BF11-F1
#
_cell.length_a   1.000
_cell.length_b   1.000
_cell.length_c   1.000
_cell.angle_alpha   90.00
_cell.angle_beta   90.00
_cell.angle_gamma   90.00
#
_symmetry.space_group_name_H-M   'P 1'
#
loop_
_entity.id
_entity.type
_entity.pdbx_description
1 polymer ?
#
loop_
_entity_poly.entity_id
_entity_poly.type
_entity_poly.pdbx_seq_one_letter_code
_entity_poly.pdbx_strand_id
1 'polypeptide(L)'
;MPLLPSVRRALSSLLLLAAAAHADLIPYIADEAYDRGDFGPYPYQEYQTSPLKGPRVNIVATNDSCTSGDDLIFLNPRGKQVVPGPNPMILDQAGNLIWTLDGKPYGETYNLNVQEWNGEQYLTFWGGDDTVGGHGQGYYYMFDSSYTQVRQISAVGPIKGDLHEFRFTPNGTALLSVYEITPMDLSPIGGPEAGWVWDGAFQEIDLATGNLLFSWRSSDHYAANDTYQRYTSGGTSASSPWDYYHINSVDKDALGNYLVSARYTHSVTYISGRTGDVLWQLGGKRNDFVDLSDGRATNFAWQHDARWRDAGAAITLFDNRAASGVYDAPESRGVRIAVDQVAMTATLTHEYTNPNADIVSSSQGSMQVLPNGNVLLGYGYNGVYVEYDGASGSVLCDTRLEPAVLFESGDVQSYRVLKASGWVGRPNTNPAIKVEGSSVYVSWNGATEVHRWVLQDADYAEMDGAESGEDGWEDEVGEAWHNVQTVERAGFETELRFGVSTRRYVRVLALDREGRVLGASEPGGTTIDDEIRNSVSRQTRLFFLPPFFVVGFSPC
;
A
#
# COMPACT_ATOMS: atom_id res chain seq x y z
N MET A 1 -20.97 -42.58 67.04
CA MET A 1 -20.93 -41.11 66.86
C MET A 1 -20.06 -40.79 65.65
N PRO A 2 -20.49 -39.87 64.79
CA PRO A 2 -20.39 -39.98 63.33
C PRO A 2 -19.29 -39.10 62.73
N LEU A 3 -18.89 -39.39 61.48
CA LEU A 3 -19.07 -38.50 60.31
C LEU A 3 -18.40 -39.12 59.06
N LEU A 4 -19.23 -39.41 58.05
CA LEU A 4 -18.90 -39.64 56.63
C LEU A 4 -19.05 -38.27 55.88
N PRO A 5 -18.93 -38.15 54.54
CA PRO A 5 -17.76 -37.68 53.79
C PRO A 5 -18.07 -36.45 52.90
N SER A 6 -17.07 -35.79 52.30
CA SER A 6 -17.29 -34.94 51.11
C SER A 6 -16.01 -34.98 50.25
N VAL A 7 -15.99 -35.71 49.14
CA VAL A 7 -16.51 -35.35 47.81
C VAL A 7 -15.85 -34.10 47.24
N ARG A 8 -14.85 -34.38 46.38
CA ARG A 8 -14.50 -33.70 45.11
C ARG A 8 -14.81 -32.20 44.98
N ARG A 9 -13.74 -31.42 44.80
CA ARG A 9 -13.59 -30.49 43.66
C ARG A 9 -12.09 -30.27 43.41
N ALA A 10 -11.55 -31.03 42.46
CA ALA A 10 -10.38 -30.60 41.71
C ALA A 10 -10.86 -29.48 40.78
N LEU A 11 -10.61 -28.23 41.16
CA LEU A 11 -10.58 -27.14 40.19
C LEU A 11 -9.22 -27.22 39.54
N SER A 12 -9.18 -27.85 38.37
CA SER A 12 -8.07 -27.75 37.43
C SER A 12 -7.92 -26.28 37.07
N SER A 13 -6.95 -25.61 37.68
CA SER A 13 -6.40 -24.35 37.19
C SER A 13 -5.71 -24.63 35.86
N LEU A 14 -6.47 -24.71 34.76
CA LEU A 14 -5.88 -24.50 33.44
C LEU A 14 -5.51 -23.01 33.39
N LEU A 15 -4.27 -22.69 33.74
CA LEU A 15 -3.60 -21.55 33.13
C LEU A 15 -3.53 -21.87 31.64
N LEU A 16 -4.55 -21.43 30.89
CA LEU A 16 -4.37 -21.15 29.48
C LEU A 16 -3.30 -20.07 29.44
N LEU A 17 -2.07 -20.45 29.10
CA LEU A 17 -1.16 -19.52 28.45
C LEU A 17 -1.92 -19.03 27.21
N ALA A 18 -2.55 -17.87 27.33
CA ALA A 18 -3.24 -17.20 26.23
C ALA A 18 -2.16 -16.70 25.27
N ALA A 19 -1.66 -17.61 24.43
CA ALA A 19 -1.00 -17.21 23.22
C ALA A 19 -2.05 -16.48 22.36
N ALA A 20 -1.72 -15.28 21.89
CA ALA A 20 -2.49 -14.65 20.82
C ALA A 20 -2.63 -15.66 19.68
N ALA A 21 -3.84 -15.77 19.13
CA ALA A 21 -4.03 -16.46 17.87
C ALA A 21 -4.03 -15.41 16.75
N HIS A 22 -3.40 -15.74 15.63
CA HIS A 22 -3.56 -14.94 14.41
C HIS A 22 -5.05 -14.93 14.05
N ALA A 23 -5.66 -13.74 14.04
CA ALA A 23 -6.99 -13.56 13.47
C ALA A 23 -6.89 -13.47 11.94
N ASP A 24 -5.81 -12.86 11.45
CA ASP A 24 -5.44 -12.83 10.04
C ASP A 24 -5.15 -14.24 9.48
N LEU A 25 -5.50 -14.42 8.21
CA LEU A 25 -5.09 -15.58 7.43
C LEU A 25 -3.60 -15.49 7.12
N ILE A 26 -2.86 -16.56 7.43
CA ILE A 26 -1.44 -16.68 7.10
C ILE A 26 -1.26 -16.61 5.57
N PRO A 27 -0.26 -15.87 5.06
CA PRO A 27 0.05 -15.86 3.64
C PRO A 27 0.36 -17.28 3.12
N TYR A 28 0.19 -17.49 1.82
CA TYR A 28 0.68 -18.69 1.18
C TYR A 28 2.21 -18.63 1.13
N ILE A 29 2.87 -19.77 1.32
CA ILE A 29 4.34 -19.86 1.34
C ILE A 29 4.77 -20.79 0.23
N ALA A 30 5.30 -20.23 -0.86
CA ALA A 30 5.70 -20.95 -2.07
C ALA A 30 4.65 -21.98 -2.52
N ASP A 31 3.36 -21.59 -2.49
CA ASP A 31 2.27 -22.53 -2.75
C ASP A 31 2.01 -22.65 -4.26
N GLU A 32 2.31 -23.80 -4.84
CA GLU A 32 2.07 -24.05 -6.26
C GLU A 32 0.58 -24.04 -6.63
N ALA A 33 -0.33 -24.39 -5.71
CA ALA A 33 -1.76 -24.30 -5.94
C ALA A 33 -2.21 -22.85 -6.07
N TYR A 34 -1.57 -21.94 -5.33
CA TYR A 34 -1.74 -20.51 -5.56
C TYR A 34 -1.33 -20.16 -6.98
N ASP A 35 -0.11 -20.46 -7.41
CA ASP A 35 0.39 -20.05 -8.73
C ASP A 35 -0.37 -20.68 -9.92
N ARG A 36 -1.03 -21.82 -9.72
CA ARG A 36 -1.96 -22.43 -10.70
C ARG A 36 -3.35 -21.77 -10.74
N GLY A 37 -3.64 -20.85 -9.84
CA GLY A 37 -4.91 -20.14 -9.75
C GLY A 37 -6.01 -20.92 -9.02
N ASP A 38 -5.67 -21.95 -8.24
CA ASP A 38 -6.65 -22.82 -7.56
C ASP A 38 -7.50 -22.04 -6.51
N PHE A 39 -7.02 -20.89 -6.06
CA PHE A 39 -7.70 -19.99 -5.12
C PHE A 39 -8.34 -18.75 -5.78
N GLY A 40 -8.35 -18.70 -7.11
CA GLY A 40 -8.83 -17.56 -7.89
C GLY A 40 -7.75 -16.50 -8.17
N PRO A 41 -8.11 -15.44 -8.91
CA PRO A 41 -7.17 -14.46 -9.44
C PRO A 41 -6.60 -13.48 -8.41
N TYR A 42 -7.34 -13.21 -7.33
CA TYR A 42 -6.93 -12.31 -6.26
C TYR A 42 -7.39 -12.85 -4.91
N PRO A 43 -6.64 -13.77 -4.29
CA PRO A 43 -6.96 -14.23 -2.94
C PRO A 43 -6.86 -13.07 -1.94
N TYR A 44 -7.89 -12.93 -1.09
CA TYR A 44 -7.97 -11.88 -0.08
C TYR A 44 -8.52 -12.43 1.23
N GLN A 45 -8.41 -11.64 2.30
CA GLN A 45 -8.99 -11.90 3.61
C GLN A 45 -9.96 -10.81 4.03
N GLU A 46 -10.90 -11.18 4.89
CA GLU A 46 -11.88 -10.29 5.53
C GLU A 46 -11.62 -10.26 7.04
N TYR A 47 -12.01 -9.18 7.70
CA TYR A 47 -11.74 -8.95 9.12
C TYR A 47 -13.03 -8.86 9.94
N GLN A 48 -12.98 -9.23 11.21
CA GLN A 48 -14.14 -9.21 12.11
C GLN A 48 -14.50 -7.79 12.57
N THR A 49 -13.49 -6.93 12.68
CA THR A 49 -13.59 -5.56 13.20
C THR A 49 -13.81 -4.51 12.11
N SER A 50 -13.68 -4.87 10.84
CA SER A 50 -13.63 -3.91 9.74
C SER A 50 -14.16 -4.48 8.42
N PRO A 51 -14.88 -3.69 7.59
CA PRO A 51 -15.28 -4.11 6.24
C PRO A 51 -14.13 -4.13 5.23
N LEU A 52 -12.94 -3.66 5.64
CA LEU A 52 -11.76 -3.63 4.79
C LEU A 52 -11.34 -5.04 4.36
N LYS A 53 -10.60 -5.10 3.25
CA LYS A 53 -10.07 -6.35 2.69
C LYS A 53 -8.59 -6.18 2.39
N GLY A 54 -7.79 -7.13 2.85
CA GLY A 54 -6.37 -7.21 2.52
C GLY A 54 -6.08 -8.36 1.57
N PRO A 55 -5.08 -8.26 0.68
CA PRO A 55 -4.63 -9.39 -0.12
C PRO A 55 -4.11 -10.50 0.80
N ARG A 56 -4.36 -11.75 0.40
CA ARG A 56 -3.67 -12.90 0.96
C ARG A 56 -2.61 -13.33 -0.03
N VAL A 57 -1.41 -12.81 0.16
CA VAL A 57 -0.30 -12.96 -0.79
C VAL A 57 0.29 -14.37 -0.79
N ASN A 58 1.02 -14.70 -1.86
CA ASN A 58 1.96 -15.82 -1.91
C ASN A 58 3.39 -15.28 -1.77
N ILE A 59 4.09 -15.70 -0.71
CA ILE A 59 5.50 -15.37 -0.46
C ILE A 59 6.31 -16.54 -1.02
N VAL A 60 6.89 -16.35 -2.20
CA VAL A 60 7.64 -17.39 -2.93
C VAL A 60 9.08 -17.48 -2.44
N ALA A 61 9.67 -16.34 -2.10
CA ALA A 61 10.99 -16.26 -1.51
C ALA A 61 11.02 -15.22 -0.40
N THR A 62 11.86 -15.45 0.62
CA THR A 62 12.08 -14.51 1.71
C THR A 62 13.55 -14.55 2.16
N ASN A 63 14.03 -13.41 2.66
CA ASN A 63 15.37 -13.25 3.22
C ASN A 63 15.32 -12.20 4.34
N ASP A 64 16.08 -12.41 5.41
CA ASP A 64 16.20 -11.48 6.54
C ASP A 64 16.69 -10.08 6.10
N SER A 65 17.44 -9.98 4.99
CA SER A 65 17.88 -8.70 4.44
C SER A 65 16.76 -7.88 3.82
N CYS A 66 15.66 -8.52 3.42
CA CYS A 66 14.45 -7.80 3.02
C CYS A 66 13.74 -7.26 4.26
N THR A 67 13.91 -7.89 5.43
CA THR A 67 13.12 -7.59 6.61
C THR A 67 13.83 -6.68 7.61
N SER A 68 14.16 -5.47 7.18
CA SER A 68 14.69 -4.43 8.06
C SER A 68 13.59 -3.60 8.75
N GLY A 69 13.37 -3.84 10.04
CA GLY A 69 12.70 -2.88 10.94
C GLY A 69 11.23 -2.59 10.60
N ASP A 70 10.89 -1.29 10.53
CA ASP A 70 9.53 -0.75 10.34
C ASP A 70 9.24 -0.38 8.87
N ASP A 71 9.88 -1.08 7.93
CA ASP A 71 9.69 -0.90 6.49
C ASP A 71 8.29 -1.34 6.05
N LEU A 72 7.67 -0.52 5.20
CA LEU A 72 6.33 -0.77 4.66
C LEU A 72 6.35 -0.81 3.13
N ILE A 73 5.43 -1.58 2.55
CA ILE A 73 5.22 -1.67 1.11
C ILE A 73 4.02 -0.79 0.74
N PHE A 74 4.20 0.08 -0.25
CA PHE A 74 3.23 1.04 -0.76
C PHE A 74 2.87 0.67 -2.20
N LEU A 75 1.58 0.48 -2.45
CA LEU A 75 1.06 0.01 -3.72
C LEU A 75 -0.41 0.41 -3.92
N ASN A 76 -0.93 0.21 -5.13
CA ASN A 76 -2.34 0.40 -5.46
C ASN A 76 -2.85 -0.84 -6.19
N PRO A 77 -3.27 -1.91 -5.48
CA PRO A 77 -3.85 -3.07 -6.13
C PRO A 77 -5.07 -2.63 -6.93
N ARG A 78 -5.06 -2.89 -8.23
CA ARG A 78 -6.13 -2.54 -9.19
C ARG A 78 -6.31 -3.66 -10.20
N GLY A 79 -7.31 -3.54 -11.06
CA GLY A 79 -7.65 -4.57 -12.05
C GLY A 79 -9.06 -5.11 -11.83
N LYS A 80 -9.53 -5.93 -12.77
CA LYS A 80 -10.93 -6.35 -12.85
C LYS A 80 -11.35 -7.29 -11.72
N GLN A 81 -10.39 -7.96 -11.09
CA GLN A 81 -10.63 -8.98 -10.06
C GLN A 81 -10.26 -8.51 -8.66
N VAL A 82 -9.65 -7.33 -8.51
CA VAL A 82 -9.31 -6.78 -7.19
C VAL A 82 -10.59 -6.40 -6.44
N VAL A 83 -10.69 -6.85 -5.19
CA VAL A 83 -11.85 -6.63 -4.31
C VAL A 83 -11.43 -5.85 -3.06
N PRO A 84 -12.16 -4.79 -2.64
CA PRO A 84 -13.36 -4.22 -3.28
C PRO A 84 -13.05 -3.37 -4.54
N GLY A 85 -11.78 -3.26 -4.90
CA GLY A 85 -11.25 -2.62 -6.09
C GLY A 85 -10.11 -1.66 -5.74
N PRO A 86 -9.73 -0.74 -6.65
CA PRO A 86 -8.53 0.07 -6.54
C PRO A 86 -8.55 0.97 -5.33
N ASN A 87 -7.53 0.82 -4.49
CA ASN A 87 -7.25 1.72 -3.38
C ASN A 87 -5.75 1.82 -3.14
N PRO A 88 -5.26 2.96 -2.62
CA PRO A 88 -3.94 3.02 -2.03
C PRO A 88 -3.89 2.07 -0.83
N MET A 89 -2.87 1.23 -0.81
CA MET A 89 -2.69 0.18 0.18
C MET A 89 -1.27 0.19 0.72
N ILE A 90 -1.17 0.08 2.05
CA ILE A 90 0.08 -0.14 2.76
C ILE A 90 0.05 -1.55 3.33
N LEU A 91 1.07 -2.33 3.02
CA LEU A 91 1.30 -3.65 3.59
C LEU A 91 2.56 -3.65 4.45
N ASP A 92 2.59 -4.51 5.45
CA ASP A 92 3.86 -4.91 6.06
C ASP A 92 4.61 -5.90 5.14
N GLN A 93 5.80 -6.29 5.56
CA GLN A 93 6.66 -7.17 4.77
C GLN A 93 6.21 -8.64 4.76
N ALA A 94 5.31 -9.03 5.67
CA ALA A 94 4.65 -10.32 5.65
C ALA A 94 3.39 -10.30 4.77
N GLY A 95 3.06 -9.15 4.15
CA GLY A 95 1.90 -8.97 3.30
C GLY A 95 0.60 -8.71 4.05
N ASN A 96 0.66 -8.44 5.37
CA ASN A 96 -0.54 -8.07 6.12
C ASN A 96 -0.92 -6.61 5.84
N LEU A 97 -2.22 -6.33 5.89
CA LEU A 97 -2.72 -4.98 5.74
C LEU A 97 -2.22 -4.09 6.88
N ILE A 98 -1.74 -2.89 6.55
CA ILE A 98 -1.48 -1.82 7.51
C ILE A 98 -2.51 -0.72 7.33
N TRP A 99 -2.75 -0.29 6.09
CA TRP A 99 -3.71 0.75 5.80
C TRP A 99 -4.30 0.60 4.40
N THR A 100 -5.59 0.91 4.27
CA THR A 100 -6.26 1.19 3.00
C THR A 100 -7.46 2.09 3.26
N LEU A 101 -8.02 2.65 2.18
CA LEU A 101 -9.32 3.32 2.21
C LEU A 101 -10.46 2.29 2.18
N ASP A 102 -11.59 2.67 2.80
CA ASP A 102 -12.87 1.97 2.64
C ASP A 102 -13.60 2.50 1.38
N GLY A 103 -14.20 1.61 0.62
CA GLY A 103 -14.85 1.95 -0.66
C GLY A 103 -13.87 2.41 -1.74
N LYS A 104 -14.32 3.30 -2.64
CA LYS A 104 -13.50 3.91 -3.71
C LYS A 104 -13.72 5.42 -3.78
N PRO A 105 -13.40 6.19 -2.73
CA PRO A 105 -13.76 7.61 -2.65
C PRO A 105 -13.06 8.48 -3.71
N TYR A 106 -11.98 8.00 -4.32
CA TYR A 106 -11.16 8.74 -5.28
C TYR A 106 -11.16 8.14 -6.70
N GLY A 107 -12.09 7.24 -7.01
CA GLY A 107 -12.11 6.54 -8.30
C GLY A 107 -10.99 5.50 -8.40
N GLU A 108 -10.30 5.47 -9.53
CA GLU A 108 -9.07 4.68 -9.70
C GLU A 108 -7.91 5.37 -8.98
N THR A 109 -6.98 4.60 -8.42
CA THR A 109 -5.84 5.17 -7.68
C THR A 109 -4.52 4.58 -8.13
N TYR A 110 -3.48 5.43 -8.15
CA TYR A 110 -2.17 5.10 -8.68
C TYR A 110 -1.06 5.72 -7.82
N ASN A 111 0.12 5.10 -7.83
CA ASN A 111 1.37 5.67 -7.33
C ASN A 111 1.35 6.12 -5.86
N LEU A 112 0.82 5.29 -4.94
CA LEU A 112 0.97 5.52 -3.51
C LEU A 112 2.45 5.58 -3.14
N ASN A 113 2.82 6.68 -2.51
CA ASN A 113 4.19 6.96 -2.12
C ASN A 113 4.22 7.76 -0.81
N VAL A 114 5.35 7.68 -0.10
CA VAL A 114 5.69 8.58 1.00
C VAL A 114 6.63 9.65 0.46
N GLN A 115 6.23 10.92 0.56
CA GLN A 115 7.03 12.04 0.08
C GLN A 115 7.21 13.08 1.19
N GLU A 116 8.37 13.71 1.25
CA GLU A 116 8.70 14.70 2.27
C GLU A 116 8.50 16.13 1.74
N TRP A 117 7.84 16.97 2.54
CA TRP A 117 7.72 18.39 2.27
C TRP A 117 7.81 19.19 3.57
N ASN A 118 8.67 20.21 3.61
CA ASN A 118 8.93 21.04 4.80
C ASN A 118 9.31 20.24 6.07
N GLY A 119 10.02 19.12 5.92
CA GLY A 119 10.47 18.28 7.03
C GLY A 119 9.39 17.35 7.60
N GLU A 120 8.23 17.27 6.95
CA GLU A 120 7.14 16.35 7.30
C GLU A 120 6.91 15.35 6.17
N GLN A 121 6.55 14.11 6.53
CA GLN A 121 6.18 13.07 5.58
C GLN A 121 4.69 13.10 5.29
N TYR A 122 4.34 12.84 4.04
CA TYR A 122 2.96 12.74 3.58
C TYR A 122 2.80 11.53 2.68
N LEU A 123 1.64 10.88 2.78
CA LEU A 123 1.21 9.93 1.76
C LEU A 123 0.67 10.70 0.57
N THR A 124 1.09 10.30 -0.61
CA THR A 124 0.61 10.86 -1.87
C THR A 124 0.18 9.78 -2.82
N PHE A 125 -0.91 10.00 -3.54
CA PHE A 125 -1.36 9.13 -4.63
C PHE A 125 -2.16 9.94 -5.64
N TRP A 126 -2.23 9.47 -6.88
CA TRP A 126 -3.15 10.00 -7.88
C TRP A 126 -4.52 9.32 -7.72
N GLY A 127 -5.60 10.08 -7.91
CA GLY A 127 -6.97 9.58 -7.97
C GLY A 127 -7.77 10.22 -9.11
N GLY A 128 -8.54 9.43 -9.85
CA GLY A 128 -9.35 9.95 -10.97
C GLY A 128 -9.93 8.89 -11.90
N ASP A 129 -10.11 9.28 -13.16
CA ASP A 129 -10.60 8.45 -14.26
C ASP A 129 -9.43 8.03 -15.17
N ASP A 130 -9.22 6.72 -15.33
CA ASP A 130 -8.16 6.12 -16.15
C ASP A 130 -8.67 5.53 -17.47
N THR A 131 -9.95 5.74 -17.81
CA THR A 131 -10.56 5.23 -19.05
C THR A 131 -10.12 6.00 -20.31
N VAL A 132 -9.16 6.91 -20.16
CA VAL A 132 -8.68 7.85 -21.19
C VAL A 132 -7.52 7.24 -21.98
N GLY A 133 -7.72 6.03 -22.52
CA GLY A 133 -6.79 5.42 -23.47
C GLY A 133 -5.40 5.10 -22.94
N GLY A 134 -5.26 4.82 -21.64
CA GLY A 134 -3.96 4.61 -20.98
C GLY A 134 -3.41 5.87 -20.31
N HIS A 135 -4.17 6.96 -20.29
CA HIS A 135 -3.86 8.20 -19.56
C HIS A 135 -4.84 8.44 -18.42
N GLY A 136 -4.46 9.32 -17.49
CA GLY A 136 -5.29 9.72 -16.37
C GLY A 136 -5.92 11.10 -16.55
N GLN A 137 -7.15 11.25 -16.08
CA GLN A 137 -7.77 12.55 -15.79
C GLN A 137 -8.14 12.64 -14.32
N GLY A 138 -7.24 13.19 -13.50
CA GLY A 138 -7.43 13.19 -12.06
C GLY A 138 -6.68 14.30 -11.32
N TYR A 139 -6.50 14.03 -10.03
CA TYR A 139 -5.86 14.88 -9.06
C TYR A 139 -4.87 14.09 -8.24
N TYR A 140 -3.92 14.79 -7.63
CA TYR A 140 -2.99 14.19 -6.68
C TYR A 140 -3.44 14.55 -5.27
N TYR A 141 -3.55 13.55 -4.41
CA TYR A 141 -4.04 13.69 -3.05
C TYR A 141 -2.89 13.55 -2.07
N MET A 142 -2.89 14.37 -1.03
CA MET A 142 -1.84 14.42 -0.01
C MET A 142 -2.47 14.23 1.36
N PHE A 143 -2.00 13.23 2.09
CA PHE A 143 -2.51 12.79 3.38
C PHE A 143 -1.41 12.91 4.42
N ASP A 144 -1.75 13.46 5.59
CA ASP A 144 -0.83 13.51 6.73
C ASP A 144 -0.77 12.17 7.50
N SER A 145 0.02 12.14 8.58
CA SER A 145 0.16 10.96 9.43
C SER A 145 -1.16 10.49 10.06
N SER A 146 -2.18 11.37 10.15
CA SER A 146 -3.50 11.01 10.66
C SER A 146 -4.43 10.37 9.62
N TYR A 147 -3.91 10.20 8.39
CA TYR A 147 -4.68 9.79 7.21
C TYR A 147 -5.80 10.78 6.86
N THR A 148 -5.61 12.05 7.20
CA THR A 148 -6.50 13.13 6.79
C THR A 148 -5.97 13.73 5.50
N GLN A 149 -6.84 13.91 4.50
CA GLN A 149 -6.49 14.65 3.28
C GLN A 149 -6.20 16.11 3.64
N VAL A 150 -4.95 16.53 3.50
CA VAL A 150 -4.52 17.92 3.77
C VAL A 150 -4.45 18.76 2.51
N ARG A 151 -4.24 18.14 1.34
CA ARG A 151 -4.24 18.84 0.04
C ARG A 151 -4.81 17.98 -1.07
N GLN A 152 -5.42 18.66 -2.04
CA GLN A 152 -5.71 18.17 -3.38
C GLN A 152 -4.95 19.05 -4.36
N ILE A 153 -4.14 18.45 -5.20
CA ILE A 153 -3.20 19.11 -6.11
C ILE A 153 -3.62 18.81 -7.55
N SER A 154 -3.52 19.82 -8.41
CA SER A 154 -3.92 19.77 -9.82
C SER A 154 -2.78 20.21 -10.72
N ALA A 155 -2.81 19.75 -11.98
CA ALA A 155 -2.11 20.44 -13.06
C ALA A 155 -2.65 21.87 -13.24
N VAL A 156 -1.83 22.74 -13.83
CA VAL A 156 -2.17 24.14 -14.10
C VAL A 156 -2.63 24.30 -15.54
N GLY A 157 -3.74 25.00 -15.75
CA GLY A 157 -4.34 25.25 -17.07
C GLY A 157 -5.62 24.44 -17.31
N PRO A 158 -6.04 24.26 -18.58
CA PRO A 158 -7.28 23.56 -18.92
C PRO A 158 -7.14 22.02 -18.88
N ILE A 159 -6.05 21.50 -18.33
CA ILE A 159 -5.71 20.07 -18.29
C ILE A 159 -5.76 19.54 -16.87
N LYS A 160 -6.05 18.24 -16.73
CA LYS A 160 -6.00 17.53 -15.45
C LYS A 160 -4.66 16.83 -15.27
N GLY A 161 -4.34 16.48 -14.03
CA GLY A 161 -3.14 15.70 -13.73
C GLY A 161 -3.28 14.28 -14.28
N ASP A 162 -2.23 13.82 -14.94
CA ASP A 162 -2.14 12.46 -15.46
C ASP A 162 -1.59 11.49 -14.40
N LEU A 163 -1.92 10.21 -14.56
CA LEU A 163 -1.65 9.18 -13.56
C LEU A 163 -0.17 8.78 -13.43
N HIS A 164 0.67 9.07 -14.43
CA HIS A 164 1.99 8.43 -14.54
C HIS A 164 3.03 8.99 -13.59
N GLU A 165 3.02 10.29 -13.29
CA GLU A 165 4.04 10.91 -12.44
C GLU A 165 3.48 11.95 -11.47
N PHE A 166 3.92 11.83 -10.22
CA PHE A 166 3.73 12.80 -9.16
C PHE A 166 4.88 12.74 -8.16
N ARG A 167 5.83 13.67 -8.26
CA ARG A 167 7.08 13.61 -7.49
C ARG A 167 7.45 14.96 -6.90
N PHE A 168 7.63 15.00 -5.58
CA PHE A 168 8.16 16.16 -4.89
C PHE A 168 9.65 16.32 -5.18
N THR A 169 10.08 17.57 -5.28
CA THR A 169 11.50 17.92 -5.37
C THR A 169 11.97 18.47 -4.02
N PRO A 170 13.29 18.40 -3.73
CA PRO A 170 13.85 19.02 -2.52
C PRO A 170 13.63 20.53 -2.41
N ASN A 171 13.24 21.22 -3.50
CA ASN A 171 13.04 22.66 -3.54
C ASN A 171 11.59 23.08 -3.19
N GLY A 172 10.76 22.16 -2.68
CA GLY A 172 9.36 22.46 -2.34
C GLY A 172 8.45 22.58 -3.57
N THR A 173 8.81 21.94 -4.67
CA THR A 173 8.02 21.87 -5.91
C THR A 173 7.56 20.44 -6.18
N ALA A 174 6.65 20.25 -7.13
CA ALA A 174 6.23 18.93 -7.59
C ALA A 174 6.26 18.83 -9.12
N LEU A 175 6.69 17.67 -9.62
CA LEU A 175 6.67 17.27 -11.02
C LEU A 175 5.42 16.45 -11.29
N LEU A 176 4.67 16.83 -12.32
CA LEU A 176 3.40 16.22 -12.70
C LEU A 176 3.47 15.83 -14.19
N SER A 177 3.07 14.61 -14.56
CA SER A 177 2.79 14.31 -15.96
C SER A 177 1.44 14.90 -16.37
N VAL A 178 1.32 15.32 -17.63
CA VAL A 178 0.07 15.84 -18.21
C VAL A 178 0.00 15.48 -19.70
N TYR A 179 -1.21 15.44 -20.25
CA TYR A 179 -1.44 15.22 -21.67
C TYR A 179 -2.37 16.31 -22.24
N GLU A 180 -1.91 16.94 -23.33
CA GLU A 180 -2.70 17.90 -24.11
C GLU A 180 -3.12 17.28 -25.44
N ILE A 181 -4.31 17.61 -25.93
CA ILE A 181 -4.76 17.16 -27.26
C ILE A 181 -4.30 18.20 -28.27
N THR A 182 -3.36 17.83 -29.13
CA THR A 182 -2.66 18.77 -30.04
C THR A 182 -2.76 18.28 -31.49
N PRO A 183 -2.98 19.16 -32.48
CA PRO A 183 -2.85 18.81 -33.90
C PRO A 183 -1.41 18.42 -34.26
N MET A 184 -1.23 17.37 -35.06
CA MET A 184 0.08 16.94 -35.56
C MET A 184 -0.08 16.24 -36.91
N ASP A 185 0.90 16.43 -37.80
CA ASP A 185 0.96 15.69 -39.08
C ASP A 185 1.38 14.23 -38.84
N LEU A 186 0.45 13.30 -39.07
CA LEU A 186 0.68 11.86 -38.93
C LEU A 186 0.95 11.17 -40.29
N SER A 187 1.02 11.92 -41.40
CA SER A 187 1.35 11.35 -42.71
C SER A 187 2.70 10.61 -42.75
N PRO A 188 3.76 11.01 -42.01
CA PRO A 188 5.04 10.28 -42.02
C PRO A 188 4.97 8.85 -41.48
N ILE A 189 3.91 8.51 -40.74
CA ILE A 189 3.66 7.18 -40.18
C ILE A 189 2.43 6.49 -40.80
N GLY A 190 1.90 7.06 -41.91
CA GLY A 190 0.74 6.50 -42.62
C GLY A 190 -0.63 6.92 -42.08
N GLY A 191 -0.67 7.89 -41.16
CA GLY A 191 -1.89 8.50 -40.63
C GLY A 191 -2.36 9.74 -41.42
N PRO A 192 -3.39 10.45 -40.93
CA PRO A 192 -3.88 11.70 -41.53
C PRO A 192 -2.87 12.85 -41.46
N GLU A 193 -2.83 13.68 -42.50
CA GLU A 193 -2.02 14.92 -42.51
C GLU A 193 -2.54 15.95 -41.48
N ALA A 194 -3.86 16.05 -41.32
CA ALA A 194 -4.50 16.86 -40.28
C ALA A 194 -4.86 15.98 -39.06
N GLY A 195 -3.84 15.38 -38.45
CA GLY A 195 -3.99 14.45 -37.34
C GLY A 195 -4.09 15.12 -35.97
N TRP A 196 -4.37 14.31 -34.95
CA TRP A 196 -4.47 14.71 -33.54
C TRP A 196 -3.69 13.75 -32.66
N VAL A 197 -2.99 14.26 -31.65
CA VAL A 197 -2.19 13.44 -30.72
C VAL A 197 -2.48 13.74 -29.27
N TRP A 198 -2.26 12.73 -28.44
CA TRP A 198 -1.99 12.93 -27.02
C TRP A 198 -0.55 13.42 -26.90
N ASP A 199 -0.38 14.72 -26.69
CA ASP A 199 0.92 15.35 -26.52
C ASP A 199 1.42 15.14 -25.11
N GLY A 200 2.42 14.28 -24.98
CA GLY A 200 3.05 13.97 -23.69
C GLY A 200 3.80 15.19 -23.17
N ALA A 201 3.46 15.60 -21.96
CA ALA A 201 4.02 16.80 -21.35
C ALA A 201 4.24 16.59 -19.84
N PHE A 202 4.97 17.51 -19.22
CA PHE A 202 5.05 17.59 -17.76
C PHE A 202 5.06 19.03 -17.28
N GLN A 203 4.69 19.21 -16.02
CA GLN A 203 4.73 20.50 -15.33
C GLN A 203 5.55 20.38 -14.05
N GLU A 204 6.26 21.46 -13.72
CA GLU A 204 6.74 21.70 -12.35
C GLU A 204 5.90 22.80 -11.72
N ILE A 205 5.35 22.53 -10.54
CA ILE A 205 4.54 23.48 -9.77
C ILE A 205 5.15 23.73 -8.39
N ASP A 206 4.91 24.92 -7.84
CA ASP A 206 5.22 25.23 -6.44
C ASP A 206 4.17 24.59 -5.51
N LEU A 207 4.60 23.77 -4.53
CA LEU A 207 3.66 23.04 -3.66
C LEU A 207 2.87 23.94 -2.70
N ALA A 208 3.44 25.09 -2.34
CA ALA A 208 2.81 26.02 -1.40
C ALA A 208 1.69 26.81 -2.06
N THR A 209 1.92 27.28 -3.29
CA THR A 209 1.06 28.22 -4.02
C THR A 209 0.27 27.59 -5.14
N GLY A 210 0.67 26.42 -5.65
CA GLY A 210 0.09 25.78 -6.83
C GLY A 210 0.46 26.47 -8.15
N ASN A 211 1.40 27.42 -8.14
CA ASN A 211 1.81 28.14 -9.34
C ASN A 211 2.65 27.26 -10.27
N LEU A 212 2.40 27.37 -11.57
CA LEU A 212 3.25 26.76 -12.60
C LEU A 212 4.60 27.46 -12.64
N LEU A 213 5.67 26.69 -12.52
CA LEU A 213 7.05 27.16 -12.61
C LEU A 213 7.68 26.81 -13.95
N PHE A 214 7.36 25.62 -14.47
CA PHE A 214 7.90 25.14 -15.74
C PHE A 214 6.89 24.20 -16.42
N SER A 215 6.88 24.19 -17.74
CA SER A 215 6.10 23.24 -18.54
C SER A 215 6.90 22.88 -19.79
N TRP A 216 6.82 21.62 -20.20
CA TRP A 216 7.46 21.09 -21.39
C TRP A 216 6.50 20.14 -22.10
N ARG A 217 6.49 20.18 -23.44
CA ARG A 217 5.64 19.32 -24.28
C ARG A 217 6.47 18.63 -25.36
N SER A 218 6.15 17.38 -25.63
CA SER A 218 6.90 16.55 -26.57
C SER A 218 6.84 17.06 -28.01
N SER A 219 5.70 17.63 -28.43
CA SER A 219 5.48 18.05 -29.83
C SER A 219 6.38 19.20 -30.29
N ASP A 220 6.96 19.97 -29.36
CA ASP A 220 7.93 21.02 -29.68
C ASP A 220 9.31 20.45 -30.07
N HIS A 221 9.57 19.16 -29.77
CA HIS A 221 10.90 18.55 -29.88
C HIS A 221 10.92 17.22 -30.66
N TYR A 222 9.77 16.57 -30.82
CA TYR A 222 9.63 15.24 -31.42
C TYR A 222 8.62 15.23 -32.55
N ALA A 223 8.96 14.50 -33.62
CA ALA A 223 8.06 14.27 -34.74
C ALA A 223 7.27 12.97 -34.55
N ALA A 224 6.13 12.84 -35.23
CA ALA A 224 5.28 11.66 -35.17
C ALA A 224 6.02 10.34 -35.51
N ASN A 225 7.07 10.40 -36.35
CA ASN A 225 7.84 9.23 -36.76
C ASN A 225 9.05 8.91 -35.86
N ASP A 226 9.29 9.66 -34.78
CA ASP A 226 10.31 9.31 -33.77
C ASP A 226 9.94 8.07 -32.96
N THR A 227 8.66 7.72 -32.94
CA THR A 227 8.09 6.59 -32.20
C THR A 227 8.34 5.22 -32.83
N TYR A 228 8.45 4.19 -32.00
CA TYR A 228 8.39 2.77 -32.38
C TYR A 228 6.97 2.21 -32.35
N GLN A 229 6.01 2.95 -31.78
CA GLN A 229 4.62 2.54 -31.78
C GLN A 229 4.08 2.52 -33.21
N ARG A 230 3.59 1.35 -33.64
CA ARG A 230 3.00 1.22 -34.97
C ARG A 230 1.70 2.00 -35.01
N TYR A 231 1.55 2.85 -36.02
CA TYR A 231 0.27 3.48 -36.30
C TYR A 231 -0.75 2.40 -36.71
N THR A 232 -1.89 2.35 -36.02
CA THR A 232 -2.96 1.38 -36.26
C THR A 232 -4.29 2.07 -36.48
N SER A 233 -4.71 2.88 -35.51
CA SER A 233 -5.96 3.66 -35.53
C SER A 233 -5.85 4.87 -34.61
N GLY A 234 -6.87 5.73 -34.63
CA GLY A 234 -6.87 7.00 -33.90
C GLY A 234 -6.22 8.13 -34.71
N GLY A 235 -6.00 9.26 -34.06
CA GLY A 235 -5.44 10.48 -34.64
C GLY A 235 -6.33 11.19 -35.67
N THR A 236 -7.57 10.76 -35.87
CA THR A 236 -8.48 11.34 -36.88
C THR A 236 -9.32 12.51 -36.36
N SER A 237 -9.41 12.67 -35.04
CA SER A 237 -10.12 13.78 -34.39
C SER A 237 -9.55 14.05 -32.99
N ALA A 238 -9.84 15.22 -32.43
CA ALA A 238 -9.48 15.55 -31.05
C ALA A 238 -10.10 14.58 -30.01
N SER A 239 -11.23 13.93 -30.33
CA SER A 239 -11.87 12.94 -29.45
C SER A 239 -11.31 11.52 -29.61
N SER A 240 -10.43 11.30 -30.59
CA SER A 240 -9.74 10.03 -30.83
C SER A 240 -8.30 10.34 -31.23
N PRO A 241 -7.51 11.00 -30.36
CA PRO A 241 -6.13 11.34 -30.67
C PRO A 241 -5.24 10.09 -30.61
N TRP A 242 -4.10 10.14 -31.29
CA TRP A 242 -3.12 9.07 -31.31
C TRP A 242 -1.98 9.34 -30.32
N ASP A 243 -1.53 8.33 -29.60
CA ASP A 243 -0.43 8.48 -28.66
C ASP A 243 0.88 8.01 -29.29
N TYR A 244 1.79 8.96 -29.50
CA TYR A 244 3.05 8.76 -30.20
C TYR A 244 4.26 8.72 -29.27
N TYR A 245 4.19 9.37 -28.10
CA TYR A 245 5.33 9.61 -27.22
C TYR A 245 5.21 8.83 -25.91
N HIS A 246 4.05 8.91 -25.24
CA HIS A 246 3.73 8.25 -23.98
C HIS A 246 4.77 8.46 -22.86
N ILE A 247 4.78 9.67 -22.28
CA ILE A 247 5.59 10.01 -21.10
C ILE A 247 5.09 9.24 -19.87
N ASN A 248 6.01 8.63 -19.11
CA ASN A 248 5.63 7.81 -17.96
C ASN A 248 6.43 8.04 -16.67
N SER A 249 7.48 8.85 -16.71
CA SER A 249 8.19 9.33 -15.52
C SER A 249 9.00 10.59 -15.82
N VAL A 250 9.17 11.39 -14.77
CA VAL A 250 9.97 12.62 -14.75
C VAL A 250 10.77 12.66 -13.46
N ASP A 251 12.06 12.89 -13.55
CA ASP A 251 12.93 13.15 -12.41
C ASP A 251 13.68 14.47 -12.62
N LYS A 252 14.15 15.11 -11.55
CA LYS A 252 14.86 16.38 -11.60
C LYS A 252 16.18 16.27 -10.87
N ASP A 253 17.25 16.74 -11.49
CA ASP A 253 18.58 16.74 -10.88
C ASP A 253 18.86 18.03 -10.08
N ALA A 254 20.05 18.07 -9.47
CA ALA A 254 20.51 19.22 -8.70
C ALA A 254 20.87 20.45 -9.56
N LEU A 255 21.05 20.28 -10.88
CA LEU A 255 21.28 21.39 -11.82
C LEU A 255 19.97 22.05 -12.25
N GLY A 256 18.84 21.42 -11.91
CA GLY A 256 17.50 21.88 -12.24
C GLY A 256 17.00 21.36 -13.58
N ASN A 257 17.70 20.41 -14.21
CA ASN A 257 17.32 19.78 -15.46
C ASN A 257 16.46 18.54 -15.21
N TYR A 258 15.72 18.11 -16.23
CA TYR A 258 14.75 17.03 -16.12
C TYR A 258 15.19 15.79 -16.89
N LEU A 259 14.95 14.63 -16.31
CA LEU A 259 15.07 13.33 -16.96
C LEU A 259 13.66 12.79 -17.24
N VAL A 260 13.34 12.53 -18.50
CA VAL A 260 12.00 12.11 -18.92
C VAL A 260 12.08 10.76 -19.60
N SER A 261 11.26 9.81 -19.16
CA SER A 261 11.09 8.53 -19.83
C SER A 261 9.87 8.55 -20.74
N ALA A 262 10.05 8.07 -21.97
CA ALA A 262 8.99 7.94 -22.96
C ALA A 262 8.94 6.51 -23.49
N ARG A 263 7.78 5.87 -23.27
CA ARG A 263 7.57 4.45 -23.55
C ARG A 263 7.66 4.17 -25.04
N TYR A 264 7.03 4.99 -25.88
CA TYR A 264 6.87 4.69 -27.31
C TYR A 264 8.07 5.10 -28.16
N THR A 265 8.95 5.96 -27.66
CA THR A 265 10.24 6.26 -28.31
C THR A 265 11.37 5.35 -27.84
N HIS A 266 11.11 4.51 -26.83
CA HIS A 266 12.10 3.62 -26.18
C HIS A 266 13.33 4.40 -25.70
N SER A 267 13.07 5.55 -25.06
CA SER A 267 14.15 6.47 -24.72
C SER A 267 13.96 7.21 -23.41
N VAL A 268 15.10 7.64 -22.87
CA VAL A 268 15.19 8.55 -21.74
C VAL A 268 15.88 9.83 -22.22
N THR A 269 15.23 10.97 -22.01
CA THR A 269 15.67 12.26 -22.54
C THR A 269 16.01 13.21 -21.41
N TYR A 270 17.13 13.92 -21.54
CA TYR A 270 17.56 14.94 -20.60
C TYR A 270 17.28 16.34 -21.14
N ILE A 271 16.58 17.15 -20.37
CA ILE A 271 15.98 18.41 -20.80
C ILE A 271 16.48 19.56 -19.93
N SER A 272 16.90 20.64 -20.58
CA SER A 272 17.30 21.89 -19.93
C SER A 272 16.13 22.48 -19.15
N GLY A 273 16.28 22.62 -17.83
CA GLY A 273 15.26 23.27 -17.01
C GLY A 273 15.21 24.79 -17.12
N ARG A 274 16.06 25.37 -17.97
CA ARG A 274 16.06 26.82 -18.27
C ARG A 274 15.42 27.15 -19.60
N THR A 275 15.63 26.30 -20.60
CA THR A 275 15.25 26.59 -21.98
C THR A 275 14.22 25.61 -22.53
N GLY A 276 14.06 24.43 -21.92
CA GLY A 276 13.25 23.35 -22.46
C GLY A 276 13.94 22.56 -23.58
N ASP A 277 15.16 22.92 -23.97
CA ASP A 277 15.89 22.20 -25.01
C ASP A 277 16.26 20.79 -24.56
N VAL A 278 16.15 19.83 -25.49
CA VAL A 278 16.71 18.50 -25.33
C VAL A 278 18.23 18.59 -25.37
N LEU A 279 18.88 18.20 -24.26
CA LEU A 279 20.33 18.21 -24.11
C LEU A 279 20.97 16.95 -24.69
N TRP A 280 20.37 15.79 -24.44
CA TRP A 280 20.72 14.51 -25.03
C TRP A 280 19.58 13.50 -24.85
N GLN A 281 19.65 12.40 -25.60
CA GLN A 281 18.77 11.25 -25.48
C GLN A 281 19.57 9.94 -25.37
N LEU A 282 19.18 9.10 -24.41
CA LEU A 282 19.66 7.73 -24.25
C LEU A 282 18.59 6.76 -24.80
N GLY A 283 18.99 5.85 -25.68
CA GLY A 283 18.10 4.87 -26.31
C GLY A 283 17.26 5.44 -27.46
N GLY A 284 16.52 4.55 -28.12
CA GLY A 284 15.63 4.87 -29.22
C GLY A 284 16.33 5.33 -30.50
N LYS A 285 15.57 5.92 -31.44
CA LYS A 285 16.06 6.30 -32.78
C LYS A 285 17.07 7.44 -32.78
N ARG A 286 17.06 8.26 -31.74
CA ARG A 286 17.85 9.50 -31.60
C ARG A 286 18.91 9.38 -30.49
N ASN A 287 19.38 8.17 -30.21
CA ASN A 287 20.36 7.92 -29.17
C ASN A 287 21.69 8.65 -29.44
N ASP A 288 22.16 9.41 -28.46
CA ASP A 288 23.42 10.17 -28.52
C ASP A 288 24.63 9.42 -27.92
N PHE A 289 24.39 8.29 -27.23
CA PHE A 289 25.41 7.59 -26.46
C PHE A 289 26.04 6.42 -27.20
N VAL A 290 27.36 6.29 -27.13
CA VAL A 290 28.05 5.05 -27.49
C VAL A 290 27.84 4.02 -26.37
N ASP A 291 27.18 2.92 -26.70
CA ASP A 291 26.99 1.80 -25.80
C ASP A 291 28.31 1.01 -25.63
N LEU A 292 28.75 0.81 -24.39
CA LEU A 292 29.96 0.08 -24.00
C LEU A 292 29.64 -1.30 -23.39
N SER A 293 28.46 -1.84 -23.68
CA SER A 293 27.90 -3.06 -23.11
C SER A 293 27.19 -3.90 -24.19
N ASP A 294 27.75 -3.91 -25.40
CA ASP A 294 27.26 -4.68 -26.55
C ASP A 294 25.78 -4.39 -26.89
N GLY A 295 25.36 -3.14 -26.71
CA GLY A 295 23.99 -2.67 -26.96
C GLY A 295 23.04 -2.84 -25.79
N ARG A 296 23.44 -3.51 -24.70
CA ARG A 296 22.57 -3.83 -23.57
C ARG A 296 22.23 -2.63 -22.67
N ALA A 297 22.98 -1.53 -22.78
CA ALA A 297 22.71 -0.29 -22.06
C ALA A 297 21.69 0.59 -22.81
N THR A 298 21.58 0.46 -24.13
CA THR A 298 20.70 1.29 -24.97
C THR A 298 19.53 0.55 -25.61
N ASN A 299 19.43 -0.78 -25.44
CA ASN A 299 18.37 -1.59 -26.05
C ASN A 299 17.11 -1.78 -25.18
N PHE A 300 16.97 -1.03 -24.08
CA PHE A 300 15.73 -1.05 -23.31
C PHE A 300 14.56 -0.57 -24.17
N ALA A 301 13.37 -1.09 -23.90
CA ALA A 301 12.18 -0.81 -24.69
C ALA A 301 10.93 -0.79 -23.81
N TRP A 302 10.00 0.08 -24.17
CA TRP A 302 8.72 0.26 -23.46
C TRP A 302 8.86 0.58 -21.97
N GLN A 303 10.03 1.11 -21.57
CA GLN A 303 10.52 1.22 -20.20
C GLN A 303 9.72 2.21 -19.35
N HIS A 304 9.75 2.01 -18.04
CA HIS A 304 9.12 2.87 -17.04
C HIS A 304 10.10 3.31 -15.94
N ASP A 305 9.69 4.34 -15.21
CA ASP A 305 10.29 4.78 -13.94
C ASP A 305 11.80 5.08 -14.02
N ALA A 306 12.21 5.90 -15.00
CA ALA A 306 13.59 6.33 -15.13
C ALA A 306 13.95 7.35 -14.03
N ARG A 307 15.02 7.09 -13.29
CA ARG A 307 15.47 7.91 -12.16
C ARG A 307 16.96 8.19 -12.23
N TRP A 308 17.34 9.40 -11.83
CA TRP A 308 18.74 9.75 -11.63
C TRP A 308 19.31 9.07 -10.38
N ARG A 309 20.59 8.69 -10.47
CA ARG A 309 21.41 8.12 -9.40
C ARG A 309 22.81 8.73 -9.45
N ASP A 310 23.54 8.58 -8.35
CA ASP A 310 24.94 8.98 -8.20
C ASP A 310 25.22 10.42 -8.68
N ALA A 311 24.36 11.34 -8.25
CA ALA A 311 24.45 12.77 -8.61
C ALA A 311 24.55 13.02 -10.13
N GLY A 312 23.86 12.21 -10.95
CA GLY A 312 23.82 12.37 -12.41
C GLY A 312 24.77 11.46 -13.20
N ALA A 313 25.47 10.53 -12.52
CA ALA A 313 26.39 9.60 -13.16
C ALA A 313 25.74 8.26 -13.58
N ALA A 314 24.52 7.98 -13.11
CA ALA A 314 23.81 6.75 -13.47
C ALA A 314 22.30 6.96 -13.53
N ILE A 315 21.64 6.12 -14.34
CA ILE A 315 20.19 6.07 -14.51
C ILE A 315 19.72 4.66 -14.14
N THR A 316 18.64 4.57 -13.37
CA THR A 316 17.91 3.32 -13.13
C THR A 316 16.55 3.38 -13.80
N LEU A 317 16.09 2.26 -14.36
CA LEU A 317 14.77 2.14 -14.98
C LEU A 317 14.27 0.69 -14.95
N PHE A 318 12.96 0.53 -15.06
CA PHE A 318 12.32 -0.76 -15.30
C PHE A 318 12.17 -0.97 -16.81
N ASP A 319 12.91 -1.92 -17.37
CA ASP A 319 12.93 -2.25 -18.80
C ASP A 319 11.90 -3.35 -19.08
N ASN A 320 10.72 -2.94 -19.53
CA ASN A 320 9.59 -3.84 -19.78
C ASN A 320 9.90 -4.86 -20.88
N ARG A 321 10.55 -4.43 -21.98
CA ARG A 321 10.81 -5.25 -23.17
C ARG A 321 9.57 -5.94 -23.76
N ALA A 322 8.41 -5.35 -23.50
CA ALA A 322 7.14 -5.83 -23.98
C ALA A 322 6.10 -4.70 -24.04
N ALA A 323 5.15 -4.87 -24.94
CA ALA A 323 3.90 -4.15 -25.03
C ALA A 323 2.77 -5.15 -25.29
N SER A 324 1.51 -4.72 -25.25
CA SER A 324 0.37 -5.64 -25.42
C SER A 324 0.49 -6.44 -26.73
N GLY A 325 0.69 -7.76 -26.61
CA GLY A 325 0.87 -8.66 -27.76
C GLY A 325 2.22 -8.55 -28.49
N VAL A 326 3.18 -7.78 -27.97
CA VAL A 326 4.53 -7.61 -28.52
C VAL A 326 5.55 -7.91 -27.43
N TYR A 327 6.39 -8.90 -27.64
CA TYR A 327 7.39 -9.34 -26.67
C TYR A 327 8.77 -9.31 -27.31
N ASP A 328 9.62 -8.38 -26.86
CA ASP A 328 10.99 -8.22 -27.37
C ASP A 328 11.98 -9.12 -26.61
N ALA A 329 11.60 -9.58 -25.41
CA ALA A 329 12.32 -10.54 -24.57
C ALA A 329 11.35 -11.41 -23.76
N PRO A 330 11.80 -12.56 -23.22
CA PRO A 330 10.95 -13.45 -22.41
C PRO A 330 10.63 -12.91 -21.00
N GLU A 331 11.40 -11.94 -20.51
CA GLU A 331 11.24 -11.35 -19.18
C GLU A 331 11.53 -9.85 -19.19
N SER A 332 10.92 -9.12 -18.26
CA SER A 332 11.25 -7.73 -17.92
C SER A 332 12.39 -7.69 -16.90
N ARG A 333 13.11 -6.57 -16.85
CA ARG A 333 14.28 -6.43 -15.99
C ARG A 333 14.41 -5.05 -15.36
N GLY A 334 15.03 -4.98 -14.19
CA GLY A 334 15.58 -3.73 -13.68
C GLY A 334 16.97 -3.51 -14.23
N VAL A 335 17.33 -2.28 -14.59
CA VAL A 335 18.70 -1.97 -15.05
C VAL A 335 19.27 -0.73 -14.41
N ARG A 336 20.60 -0.75 -14.24
CA ARG A 336 21.40 0.42 -13.85
C ARG A 336 22.42 0.73 -14.93
N ILE A 337 22.29 1.89 -15.55
CA ILE A 337 23.13 2.35 -16.65
C ILE A 337 23.99 3.51 -16.15
N ALA A 338 25.31 3.34 -16.15
CA ALA A 338 26.24 4.45 -15.95
C ALA A 338 26.34 5.27 -17.23
N VAL A 339 26.33 6.60 -17.09
CA VAL A 339 26.41 7.54 -18.21
C VAL A 339 27.58 8.50 -18.02
N ASP A 340 28.39 8.66 -19.07
CA ASP A 340 29.35 9.75 -19.17
C ASP A 340 28.79 10.78 -20.15
N GLN A 341 28.37 11.92 -19.63
CA GLN A 341 27.73 12.99 -20.40
C GLN A 341 28.76 13.88 -21.14
N VAL A 342 30.06 13.67 -20.94
CA VAL A 342 31.13 14.37 -21.67
C VAL A 342 31.63 13.50 -22.82
N ALA A 343 31.93 12.23 -22.53
CA ALA A 343 32.33 11.26 -23.54
C ALA A 343 31.14 10.73 -24.37
N MET A 344 29.90 10.99 -23.91
CA MET A 344 28.66 10.45 -24.48
C MET A 344 28.71 8.93 -24.58
N THR A 345 29.02 8.26 -23.47
CA THR A 345 29.07 6.79 -23.39
C THR A 345 28.12 6.24 -22.33
N ALA A 346 27.51 5.09 -22.60
CA ALA A 346 26.61 4.40 -21.68
C ALA A 346 27.12 2.98 -21.39
N THR A 347 27.11 2.57 -20.13
CA THR A 347 27.53 1.22 -19.70
C THR A 347 26.45 0.61 -18.81
N LEU A 348 26.00 -0.60 -19.13
CA LEU A 348 25.13 -1.38 -18.26
C LEU A 348 25.98 -1.92 -17.10
N THR A 349 25.73 -1.40 -15.90
CA THR A 349 26.50 -1.80 -14.71
C THR A 349 25.84 -2.94 -13.95
N HIS A 350 24.51 -2.97 -13.90
CA HIS A 350 23.73 -4.01 -13.22
C HIS A 350 22.43 -4.29 -13.98
N GLU A 351 21.99 -5.53 -13.89
CA GLU A 351 20.74 -6.04 -14.42
C GLU A 351 20.11 -6.96 -13.36
N TYR A 352 18.80 -6.81 -13.16
CA TYR A 352 18.02 -7.53 -12.16
C TYR A 352 16.90 -8.28 -12.89
N THR A 353 17.00 -9.61 -12.91
CA THR A 353 16.04 -10.54 -13.52
C THR A 353 15.70 -11.66 -12.54
N ASN A 354 14.54 -12.30 -12.69
CA ASN A 354 14.13 -13.37 -11.78
C ASN A 354 14.44 -14.74 -12.41
N PRO A 355 15.55 -15.42 -12.05
CA PRO A 355 15.92 -16.68 -12.67
C PRO A 355 14.95 -17.84 -12.36
N ASN A 356 14.03 -17.64 -11.41
CA ASN A 356 13.08 -18.66 -10.96
C ASN A 356 11.69 -18.51 -11.60
N ALA A 357 11.45 -17.42 -12.34
CA ALA A 357 10.19 -17.17 -13.03
C ALA A 357 10.39 -16.21 -14.21
N ASP A 358 9.91 -16.59 -15.39
CA ASP A 358 9.86 -15.70 -16.57
C ASP A 358 8.75 -14.67 -16.38
N ILE A 359 9.04 -13.57 -15.68
CA ILE A 359 8.08 -12.49 -15.42
C ILE A 359 8.27 -11.40 -16.46
N VAL A 360 7.39 -11.37 -17.45
CA VAL A 360 7.26 -10.26 -18.40
C VAL A 360 6.09 -9.36 -18.00
N SER A 361 6.31 -8.05 -18.03
CA SER A 361 5.29 -7.04 -17.77
C SER A 361 5.18 -6.08 -18.95
N SER A 362 4.09 -6.14 -19.70
CA SER A 362 3.90 -5.35 -20.93
C SER A 362 3.62 -3.86 -20.73
N SER A 363 3.41 -3.42 -19.48
CA SER A 363 3.22 -2.00 -19.15
C SER A 363 3.51 -1.72 -17.68
N GLN A 364 3.70 -0.44 -17.35
CA GLN A 364 3.88 0.03 -15.97
C GLN A 364 5.17 -0.56 -15.36
N GLY A 365 5.32 -0.44 -14.04
CA GLY A 365 6.43 -0.99 -13.29
C GLY A 365 7.37 0.07 -12.72
N SER A 366 8.14 -0.34 -11.71
CA SER A 366 9.08 0.52 -10.99
C SER A 366 10.37 -0.18 -10.66
N MET A 367 11.43 0.61 -10.50
CA MET A 367 12.69 0.18 -9.92
C MET A 367 13.11 1.15 -8.82
N GLN A 368 13.20 0.64 -7.60
CA GLN A 368 13.65 1.41 -6.45
C GLN A 368 14.95 0.83 -5.89
N VAL A 369 15.96 1.68 -5.76
CA VAL A 369 17.16 1.36 -4.98
C VAL A 369 16.88 1.75 -3.53
N LEU A 370 17.02 0.80 -2.60
CA LEU A 370 16.70 0.95 -1.18
C LEU A 370 17.91 1.46 -0.39
N PRO A 371 17.71 2.07 0.81
CA PRO A 371 18.81 2.60 1.62
C PRO A 371 19.86 1.56 2.04
N ASN A 372 19.46 0.29 2.18
CA ASN A 372 20.36 -0.83 2.48
C ASN A 372 21.17 -1.31 1.27
N GLY A 373 20.94 -0.75 0.08
CA GLY A 373 21.59 -1.14 -1.17
C GLY A 373 20.81 -2.16 -1.99
N ASN A 374 19.76 -2.79 -1.45
CA ASN A 374 18.90 -3.71 -2.20
C ASN A 374 18.11 -2.96 -3.28
N VAL A 375 17.54 -3.72 -4.22
CA VAL A 375 16.72 -3.19 -5.31
C VAL A 375 15.35 -3.85 -5.28
N LEU A 376 14.28 -3.05 -5.23
CA LEU A 376 12.90 -3.52 -5.36
C LEU A 376 12.40 -3.24 -6.78
N LEU A 377 11.89 -4.28 -7.44
CA LEU A 377 11.13 -4.15 -8.68
C LEU A 377 9.65 -4.40 -8.42
N GLY A 378 8.81 -3.45 -8.85
CA GLY A 378 7.37 -3.65 -8.98
C GLY A 378 7.05 -3.98 -10.43
N TYR A 379 6.36 -5.10 -10.69
CA TYR A 379 6.10 -5.58 -12.05
C TYR A 379 4.82 -5.02 -12.68
N GLY A 380 4.32 -3.89 -12.19
CA GLY A 380 3.37 -3.05 -12.93
C GLY A 380 2.06 -3.75 -13.28
N TYR A 381 1.92 -4.12 -14.55
CA TYR A 381 0.78 -4.85 -15.10
C TYR A 381 0.57 -6.25 -14.49
N ASN A 382 1.56 -6.77 -13.78
CA ASN A 382 1.42 -7.96 -12.95
C ASN A 382 1.41 -7.58 -11.46
N GLY A 383 0.57 -8.24 -10.68
CA GLY A 383 0.47 -8.13 -9.23
C GLY A 383 1.66 -8.76 -8.49
N VAL A 384 2.90 -8.39 -8.83
CA VAL A 384 4.12 -8.98 -8.28
C VAL A 384 5.15 -7.91 -7.95
N TYR A 385 5.89 -8.14 -6.87
CA TYR A 385 7.10 -7.38 -6.58
C TYR A 385 8.21 -8.30 -6.06
N VAL A 386 9.45 -7.99 -6.45
CA VAL A 386 10.63 -8.79 -6.14
C VAL A 386 11.75 -7.87 -5.64
N GLU A 387 12.34 -8.22 -4.50
CA GLU A 387 13.51 -7.55 -3.95
C GLU A 387 14.77 -8.36 -4.28
N TYR A 388 15.83 -7.65 -4.68
CA TYR A 388 17.10 -8.18 -5.15
C TYR A 388 18.25 -7.63 -4.31
N ASP A 389 19.28 -8.45 -4.15
CA ASP A 389 20.56 -7.99 -3.66
C ASP A 389 21.19 -7.04 -4.68
N GLY A 390 21.48 -5.81 -4.27
CA GLY A 390 21.89 -4.76 -5.21
C GLY A 390 23.27 -4.95 -5.84
N ALA A 391 24.13 -5.78 -5.25
CA ALA A 391 25.48 -6.02 -5.76
C ALA A 391 25.52 -7.21 -6.71
N SER A 392 24.90 -8.33 -6.32
CA SER A 392 24.91 -9.59 -7.05
C SER A 392 23.76 -9.75 -8.03
N GLY A 393 22.66 -9.01 -7.84
CA GLY A 393 21.43 -9.16 -8.61
C GLY A 393 20.60 -10.39 -8.26
N SER A 394 20.93 -11.12 -7.18
CA SER A 394 20.16 -12.31 -6.77
C SER A 394 18.81 -11.95 -6.17
N VAL A 395 17.77 -12.74 -6.46
CA VAL A 395 16.47 -12.63 -5.79
C VAL A 395 16.61 -12.88 -4.29
N LEU A 396 16.07 -11.98 -3.49
CA LEU A 396 16.00 -12.08 -2.03
C LEU A 396 14.56 -12.39 -1.59
N CYS A 397 13.59 -11.63 -2.09
CA CYS A 397 12.18 -11.80 -1.76
C CYS A 397 11.29 -11.69 -2.99
N ASP A 398 10.30 -12.56 -3.11
CA ASP A 398 9.32 -12.59 -4.22
C ASP A 398 7.93 -12.74 -3.60
N THR A 399 7.10 -11.71 -3.78
CA THR A 399 5.73 -11.67 -3.26
C THR A 399 4.74 -11.43 -4.38
N ARG A 400 3.68 -12.24 -4.40
CA ARG A 400 2.65 -12.24 -5.45
C ARG A 400 1.27 -11.99 -4.86
N LEU A 401 0.55 -11.05 -5.47
CA LEU A 401 -0.86 -10.74 -5.22
C LEU A 401 -1.79 -11.47 -6.21
N GLU A 402 -1.23 -12.07 -7.25
CA GLU A 402 -1.96 -12.84 -8.26
C GLU A 402 -1.18 -14.11 -8.63
N PRO A 403 -1.88 -15.15 -9.10
CA PRO A 403 -1.25 -16.42 -9.46
C PRO A 403 -0.44 -16.29 -10.75
N ALA A 404 0.73 -16.93 -10.81
CA ALA A 404 1.62 -16.85 -11.98
C ALA A 404 0.99 -17.25 -13.32
N VAL A 405 0.02 -18.18 -13.31
CA VAL A 405 -0.72 -18.57 -14.53
C VAL A 405 -1.54 -17.43 -15.15
N LEU A 406 -1.79 -16.35 -14.39
CA LEU A 406 -2.58 -15.19 -14.81
C LEU A 406 -1.74 -13.92 -15.05
N PHE A 407 -0.41 -14.00 -15.03
CA PHE A 407 0.40 -12.86 -15.48
C PHE A 407 -0.02 -12.44 -16.89
N GLU A 408 0.05 -11.13 -17.16
CA GLU A 408 -0.44 -10.46 -18.37
C GLU A 408 -1.97 -10.48 -18.58
N SER A 409 -2.75 -10.98 -17.62
CA SER A 409 -4.22 -10.91 -17.69
C SER A 409 -4.77 -9.50 -17.43
N GLY A 410 -4.06 -8.72 -16.60
CA GLY A 410 -4.53 -7.45 -16.06
C GLY A 410 -5.63 -7.59 -15.01
N ASP A 411 -5.84 -8.80 -14.46
CA ASP A 411 -6.81 -9.05 -13.39
C ASP A 411 -6.39 -8.39 -12.07
N VAL A 412 -5.09 -8.39 -11.78
CA VAL A 412 -4.46 -7.72 -10.65
C VAL A 412 -3.20 -6.99 -11.12
N GLN A 413 -3.06 -5.74 -10.74
CA GLN A 413 -1.93 -4.89 -11.15
C GLN A 413 -1.61 -3.92 -10.01
N SER A 414 -0.40 -3.37 -10.02
CA SER A 414 -0.08 -2.14 -9.28
C SER A 414 0.95 -1.36 -10.08
N TYR A 415 0.57 -0.14 -10.51
CA TYR A 415 1.38 0.64 -11.45
C TYR A 415 2.83 0.84 -11.00
N ARG A 416 3.04 1.10 -9.72
CA ARG A 416 4.33 0.99 -9.03
C ARG A 416 4.14 0.22 -7.73
N VAL A 417 5.24 -0.35 -7.25
CA VAL A 417 5.38 -0.82 -5.87
C VAL A 417 6.62 -0.17 -5.30
N LEU A 418 6.47 0.44 -4.13
CA LEU A 418 7.54 1.14 -3.43
C LEU A 418 7.68 0.60 -2.00
N LYS A 419 8.88 0.71 -1.45
CA LYS A 419 9.19 0.36 -0.06
C LYS A 419 9.85 1.54 0.62
N ALA A 420 9.34 1.90 1.79
CA ALA A 420 9.88 3.01 2.56
C ALA A 420 9.87 2.70 4.06
N SER A 421 10.90 3.19 4.74
CA SER A 421 11.05 3.16 6.18
C SER A 421 10.50 4.44 6.81
N GLY A 422 9.98 4.34 8.04
CA GLY A 422 9.78 5.51 8.91
C GLY A 422 8.46 6.25 8.71
N TRP A 423 7.54 5.74 7.90
CA TRP A 423 6.17 6.23 7.89
C TRP A 423 5.50 5.95 9.25
N VAL A 424 5.09 7.01 9.94
CA VAL A 424 4.41 6.92 11.22
C VAL A 424 2.94 7.27 11.03
N GLY A 425 2.07 6.26 11.06
CA GLY A 425 0.63 6.40 10.98
C GLY A 425 -0.01 6.53 12.36
N ARG A 426 -0.74 7.63 12.56
CA ARG A 426 -1.44 8.03 13.80
C ARG A 426 -2.90 8.36 13.49
N PRO A 427 -3.70 7.35 13.08
CA PRO A 427 -5.08 7.57 12.66
C PRO A 427 -5.88 8.31 13.74
N ASN A 428 -6.76 9.21 13.31
CA ASN A 428 -7.63 9.99 14.21
C ASN A 428 -8.90 9.23 14.68
N THR A 429 -8.93 7.91 14.44
CA THR A 429 -9.98 6.99 14.89
C THR A 429 -9.53 6.23 16.13
N ASN A 430 -10.47 5.58 16.83
CA ASN A 430 -10.16 4.65 17.91
C ASN A 430 -9.90 3.23 17.34
N PRO A 431 -9.14 2.36 18.05
CA PRO A 431 -9.10 0.93 17.74
C PRO A 431 -10.52 0.35 17.64
N ALA A 432 -10.80 -0.41 16.58
CA ALA A 432 -12.07 -1.09 16.39
C ALA A 432 -12.02 -2.46 17.08
N ILE A 433 -13.11 -2.83 17.77
CA ILE A 433 -13.25 -4.15 18.39
C ILE A 433 -14.51 -4.87 17.97
N LYS A 434 -14.44 -6.21 17.97
CA LYS A 434 -15.58 -7.11 17.78
C LYS A 434 -15.54 -8.18 18.86
N VAL A 435 -16.56 -8.22 19.71
CA VAL A 435 -16.73 -9.28 20.72
C VAL A 435 -17.55 -10.41 20.12
N GLU A 436 -17.01 -11.63 20.16
CA GLU A 436 -17.70 -12.83 19.71
C GLU A 436 -17.35 -14.01 20.63
N GLY A 437 -18.37 -14.55 21.30
CA GLY A 437 -18.18 -15.60 22.30
C GLY A 437 -17.19 -15.16 23.40
N SER A 438 -16.10 -15.90 23.54
CA SER A 438 -15.02 -15.64 24.49
C SER A 438 -13.80 -14.95 23.86
N SER A 439 -13.99 -14.28 22.73
CA SER A 439 -12.93 -13.61 21.97
C SER A 439 -13.27 -12.16 21.72
N VAL A 440 -12.24 -11.31 21.76
CA VAL A 440 -12.26 -9.93 21.26
C VAL A 440 -11.28 -9.85 20.11
N TYR A 441 -11.77 -9.51 18.94
CA TYR A 441 -10.92 -9.12 17.81
C TYR A 441 -10.66 -7.62 17.89
N VAL A 442 -9.44 -7.19 17.56
CA VAL A 442 -9.05 -5.78 17.52
C VAL A 442 -8.23 -5.47 16.27
N SER A 443 -8.50 -4.33 15.64
CA SER A 443 -7.65 -3.75 14.59
C SER A 443 -7.64 -2.22 14.69
N TRP A 444 -6.63 -1.58 14.10
CA TRP A 444 -6.57 -0.12 14.01
C TRP A 444 -5.93 0.32 12.69
N ASN A 445 -6.79 0.63 11.71
CA ASN A 445 -6.39 0.93 10.33
C ASN A 445 -5.38 2.09 10.27
N GLY A 446 -4.14 1.77 9.89
CA GLY A 446 -3.05 2.71 9.75
C GLY A 446 -2.24 3.02 11.02
N ALA A 447 -2.59 2.49 12.19
CA ALA A 447 -1.78 2.73 13.38
C ALA A 447 -0.48 1.92 13.31
N THR A 448 0.64 2.54 12.94
CA THR A 448 1.93 1.83 12.74
C THR A 448 2.72 1.65 14.03
N GLU A 449 2.47 2.48 15.05
CA GLU A 449 3.21 2.43 16.33
C GLU A 449 2.66 1.39 17.33
N VAL A 450 1.53 0.72 17.03
CA VAL A 450 0.96 -0.28 17.93
C VAL A 450 1.84 -1.53 17.97
N HIS A 451 2.37 -1.84 19.15
CA HIS A 451 3.18 -3.03 19.40
C HIS A 451 2.43 -4.07 20.27
N ARG A 452 1.59 -3.62 21.20
CA ARG A 452 0.84 -4.50 22.11
C ARG A 452 -0.59 -4.04 22.29
N TRP A 453 -1.45 -5.00 22.58
CA TRP A 453 -2.85 -4.80 22.96
C TRP A 453 -3.05 -5.20 24.41
N VAL A 454 -3.78 -4.40 25.19
CA VAL A 454 -4.21 -4.74 26.55
C VAL A 454 -5.72 -4.88 26.57
N LEU A 455 -6.21 -6.09 26.83
CA LEU A 455 -7.63 -6.30 27.11
C LEU A 455 -7.91 -5.83 28.54
N GLN A 456 -8.92 -4.98 28.68
CA GLN A 456 -9.48 -4.59 29.97
C GLN A 456 -10.94 -5.02 30.08
N ASP A 457 -11.41 -5.25 31.30
CA ASP A 457 -12.82 -5.48 31.61
C ASP A 457 -13.36 -4.56 32.72
N ALA A 458 -14.67 -4.35 32.72
CA ALA A 458 -15.41 -3.56 33.71
C ALA A 458 -16.88 -4.00 33.77
N ASP A 459 -17.57 -3.76 34.89
CA ASP A 459 -19.02 -4.04 34.96
C ASP A 459 -19.89 -2.91 34.39
N TYR A 460 -19.31 -1.72 34.15
CA TYR A 460 -19.95 -0.56 33.53
C TYR A 460 -19.14 -0.03 32.34
N ALA A 461 -19.83 0.41 31.28
CA ALA A 461 -19.19 0.88 30.04
C ALA A 461 -18.67 2.31 30.14
N GLU A 462 -19.37 3.19 30.85
CA GLU A 462 -19.03 4.61 31.01
C GLU A 462 -18.17 4.80 32.26
N MET A 463 -16.89 4.45 32.16
CA MET A 463 -15.93 4.62 33.24
C MET A 463 -14.63 5.23 32.71
N ASP A 464 -14.64 6.55 32.51
CA ASP A 464 -13.43 7.34 32.34
C ASP A 464 -13.22 8.18 33.60
N GLY A 465 -12.39 7.67 34.51
CA GLY A 465 -12.06 8.31 35.77
C GLY A 465 -12.90 7.76 36.92
N ALA A 466 -12.21 7.16 37.90
CA ALA A 466 -12.75 7.07 39.24
C ALA A 466 -12.94 8.52 39.74
N GLU A 467 -14.18 9.00 39.83
CA GLU A 467 -14.45 10.12 40.72
C GLU A 467 -14.10 9.62 42.13
N SER A 468 -13.00 10.12 42.69
CA SER A 468 -12.80 10.07 44.12
C SER A 468 -13.95 10.83 44.75
N GLY A 469 -14.96 10.12 45.24
CA GLY A 469 -16.05 10.75 45.97
C GLY A 469 -15.48 11.63 47.08
N GLU A 470 -15.81 12.93 47.06
CA GLU A 470 -15.44 13.87 48.12
C GLU A 470 -16.11 13.55 49.47
N ASP A 471 -16.93 12.50 49.54
CA ASP A 471 -17.84 12.24 50.65
C ASP A 471 -17.54 10.88 51.30
N GLY A 472 -16.39 10.73 51.96
CA GLY A 472 -16.16 9.96 53.19
C GLY A 472 -16.85 8.60 53.50
N TRP A 473 -17.36 7.84 52.52
CA TRP A 473 -17.85 6.47 52.72
C TRP A 473 -16.85 5.49 52.07
N GLU A 474 -16.11 4.76 52.90
CA GLU A 474 -14.94 3.94 52.54
C GLU A 474 -15.24 2.62 51.77
N ASP A 475 -16.43 2.39 51.22
CA ASP A 475 -16.81 1.08 50.65
C ASP A 475 -17.38 1.07 49.20
N GLU A 476 -17.49 2.20 48.50
CA GLU A 476 -17.80 2.21 47.07
C GLU A 476 -16.58 2.72 46.29
N VAL A 477 -15.61 1.83 46.07
CA VAL A 477 -14.59 2.04 45.05
C VAL A 477 -15.34 2.08 43.72
N GLY A 478 -15.49 3.26 43.12
CA GLY A 478 -15.96 3.38 41.74
C GLY A 478 -15.14 2.42 40.89
N GLU A 479 -15.78 1.37 40.37
CA GLU A 479 -15.06 0.29 39.70
C GLU A 479 -14.26 0.87 38.53
N ALA A 480 -13.07 0.33 38.28
CA ALA A 480 -12.17 0.83 37.25
C ALA A 480 -11.95 -0.28 36.22
N TRP A 481 -11.57 0.09 35.00
CA TRP A 481 -11.12 -0.88 34.01
C TRP A 481 -9.95 -1.71 34.55
N HIS A 482 -10.10 -3.04 34.55
CA HIS A 482 -9.09 -3.97 35.03
C HIS A 482 -8.38 -4.66 33.88
N ASN A 483 -7.05 -4.71 33.92
CA ASN A 483 -6.27 -5.45 32.93
C ASN A 483 -6.54 -6.95 33.05
N VAL A 484 -6.99 -7.57 31.96
CA VAL A 484 -7.24 -9.02 31.86
C VAL A 484 -6.02 -9.71 31.27
N GLN A 485 -5.50 -9.18 30.15
CA GLN A 485 -4.36 -9.75 29.45
C GLN A 485 -3.65 -8.71 28.59
N THR A 486 -2.39 -8.99 28.25
CA THR A 486 -1.62 -8.21 27.27
C THR A 486 -1.08 -9.17 26.23
N VAL A 487 -1.24 -8.83 24.96
CA VAL A 487 -0.73 -9.61 23.83
C VAL A 487 0.06 -8.72 22.88
N GLU A 488 1.00 -9.30 22.14
CA GLU A 488 1.64 -8.61 21.02
C GLU A 488 0.66 -8.47 19.86
N ARG A 489 0.80 -7.38 19.10
CA ARG A 489 0.06 -7.20 17.86
C ARG A 489 0.51 -8.28 16.86
N ALA A 490 -0.46 -8.93 16.23
CA ALA A 490 -0.22 -9.86 15.12
C ALA A 490 -0.98 -9.36 13.90
N GLY A 491 -0.27 -9.04 12.81
CA GLY A 491 -0.86 -8.60 11.54
C GLY A 491 -1.71 -7.31 11.64
N PHE A 492 -2.78 -7.26 10.86
CA PHE A 492 -3.81 -6.22 10.88
C PHE A 492 -4.78 -6.42 12.05
N GLU A 493 -5.34 -7.63 12.19
CA GLU A 493 -6.31 -8.00 13.22
C GLU A 493 -5.72 -9.03 14.20
N THR A 494 -5.93 -8.79 15.49
CA THR A 494 -5.45 -9.66 16.57
C THR A 494 -6.62 -10.22 17.37
N GLU A 495 -6.60 -11.53 17.67
CA GLU A 495 -7.58 -12.17 18.56
C GLU A 495 -7.07 -12.20 20.00
N LEU A 496 -7.87 -11.68 20.93
CA LEU A 496 -7.67 -11.75 22.38
C LEU A 496 -8.75 -12.64 23.02
N ARG A 497 -8.34 -13.76 23.63
CA ARG A 497 -9.28 -14.71 24.24
C ARG A 497 -9.41 -14.51 25.74
N PHE A 498 -10.62 -14.54 26.28
CA PHE A 498 -10.88 -14.28 27.69
C PHE A 498 -11.74 -15.37 28.34
N GLY A 499 -11.65 -15.49 29.66
CA GLY A 499 -12.34 -16.54 30.43
C GLY A 499 -13.74 -16.13 30.90
N VAL A 500 -14.49 -17.10 31.45
CA VAL A 500 -15.83 -16.89 32.04
C VAL A 500 -15.87 -15.93 33.22
N SER A 501 -14.72 -15.53 33.77
CA SER A 501 -14.61 -14.55 34.85
C SER A 501 -14.58 -13.09 34.35
N THR A 502 -14.69 -12.88 33.04
CA THR A 502 -14.62 -11.54 32.45
C THR A 502 -15.89 -10.77 32.75
N ARG A 503 -15.72 -9.49 33.10
CA ARG A 503 -16.84 -8.60 33.45
C ARG A 503 -17.71 -8.27 32.23
N ARG A 504 -18.80 -7.55 32.50
CA ARG A 504 -19.87 -7.24 31.52
C ARG A 504 -19.39 -6.52 30.27
N TYR A 505 -18.39 -5.66 30.39
CA TYR A 505 -17.83 -4.90 29.31
C TYR A 505 -16.34 -5.17 29.16
N VAL A 506 -15.87 -5.11 27.93
CA VAL A 506 -14.46 -5.20 27.56
C VAL A 506 -14.06 -4.02 26.69
N ARG A 507 -12.81 -3.57 26.81
CA ARG A 507 -12.19 -2.65 25.85
C ARG A 507 -10.75 -3.06 25.61
N VAL A 508 -10.14 -2.54 24.56
CA VAL A 508 -8.74 -2.82 24.23
C VAL A 508 -7.93 -1.53 24.16
N LEU A 509 -6.82 -1.48 24.90
CA LEU A 509 -5.84 -0.39 24.81
C LEU A 509 -4.75 -0.75 23.80
N ALA A 510 -4.37 0.22 22.98
CA ALA A 510 -3.18 0.16 22.13
C ALA A 510 -1.96 0.68 22.88
N LEU A 511 -0.87 -0.09 22.89
CA LEU A 511 0.41 0.31 23.47
C LEU A 511 1.51 0.34 22.41
N ASP A 512 2.41 1.31 22.52
CA ASP A 512 3.66 1.31 21.75
C ASP A 512 4.75 0.39 22.33
N ARG A 513 5.94 0.42 21.72
CA ARG A 513 7.10 -0.37 22.13
C ARG A 513 7.55 -0.03 23.56
N GLU A 514 7.44 1.23 23.97
CA GLU A 514 7.78 1.71 25.32
C GLU A 514 6.68 1.42 26.36
N GLY A 515 5.49 1.00 25.93
CA GLY A 515 4.35 0.72 26.80
C GLY A 515 3.51 1.96 27.13
N ARG A 516 3.60 3.03 26.34
CA ARG A 516 2.70 4.19 26.43
C ARG A 516 1.39 3.87 25.72
N VAL A 517 0.28 4.37 26.28
CA VAL A 517 -1.05 4.22 25.68
C VAL A 517 -1.18 5.16 24.49
N LEU A 518 -1.47 4.59 23.32
CA LEU A 518 -1.72 5.32 22.07
C LEU A 518 -3.21 5.64 21.89
N GLY A 519 -4.09 4.77 22.36
CA GLY A 519 -5.54 4.91 22.23
C GLY A 519 -6.29 3.75 22.89
N ALA A 520 -7.60 3.88 22.98
CA ALA A 520 -8.50 2.88 23.55
C ALA A 520 -9.70 2.67 22.62
N SER A 521 -10.14 1.43 22.48
CA SER A 521 -11.40 1.13 21.79
C SER A 521 -12.60 1.65 22.57
N GLU A 522 -13.72 1.84 21.88
CA GLU A 522 -15.01 1.90 22.55
C GLU A 522 -15.29 0.57 23.30
N PRO A 523 -16.03 0.61 24.43
CA PRO A 523 -16.46 -0.59 25.14
C PRO A 523 -17.38 -1.51 24.33
N GLY A 524 -17.10 -2.81 24.36
CA GLY A 524 -17.96 -3.88 23.83
C GLY A 524 -18.58 -4.70 24.95
N GLY A 525 -19.86 -5.05 24.83
CA GLY A 525 -20.54 -5.94 25.80
C GLY A 525 -20.11 -7.40 25.61
N THR A 526 -19.87 -8.11 26.72
CA THR A 526 -19.68 -9.56 26.70
C THR A 526 -21.06 -10.25 26.83
N THR A 527 -21.38 -11.17 25.93
CA THR A 527 -22.66 -11.92 25.99
C THR A 527 -22.62 -13.09 26.98
N ILE A 528 -21.51 -13.26 27.69
CA ILE A 528 -21.19 -14.46 28.48
C ILE A 528 -22.06 -14.61 29.74
N ASP A 529 -22.89 -13.62 30.10
CA ASP A 529 -23.52 -13.62 31.42
C ASP A 529 -25.03 -13.35 31.50
N ASP A 530 -25.79 -13.24 30.39
CA ASP A 530 -27.26 -13.18 30.53
C ASP A 530 -27.89 -14.55 30.75
N GLU A 531 -27.36 -15.63 30.16
CA GLU A 531 -27.90 -16.98 30.38
C GLU A 531 -27.42 -17.61 31.70
N ILE A 532 -26.17 -17.33 32.12
CA ILE A 532 -25.61 -17.88 33.36
C ILE A 532 -26.06 -17.08 34.58
N ARG A 533 -26.07 -15.73 34.58
CA ARG A 533 -26.59 -14.94 35.72
C ARG A 533 -28.09 -15.16 35.94
N ASN A 534 -28.89 -15.35 34.88
CA ASN A 534 -30.31 -15.70 35.03
C ASN A 534 -30.54 -17.12 35.58
N SER A 535 -29.59 -18.03 35.43
CA SER A 535 -29.66 -19.36 36.05
C SER A 535 -29.37 -19.33 37.56
N VAL A 536 -28.46 -18.45 37.98
CA VAL A 536 -28.09 -18.25 39.40
C VAL A 536 -29.17 -17.46 40.15
N SER A 537 -29.83 -16.49 39.50
CA SER A 537 -30.97 -15.76 40.09
C SER A 537 -32.20 -16.65 40.32
N ARG A 538 -32.41 -17.69 39.49
CA ARG A 538 -33.48 -18.68 39.66
C ARG A 538 -33.20 -19.70 40.77
N GLN A 539 -31.94 -20.08 41.01
CA GLN A 539 -31.61 -21.01 42.11
C GLN A 539 -31.66 -20.35 43.50
N THR A 540 -31.42 -19.04 43.58
CA THR A 540 -31.43 -18.32 44.87
C THR A 540 -32.84 -18.02 45.40
N ARG A 541 -33.88 -18.14 44.56
CA ARG A 541 -35.30 -17.98 44.97
C ARG A 541 -35.96 -19.24 45.52
N LEU A 542 -35.31 -20.41 45.50
CA LEU A 542 -35.91 -21.67 45.99
C LEU A 542 -35.57 -22.04 47.45
N PHE A 543 -34.80 -21.23 48.19
CA PHE A 543 -34.38 -21.55 49.57
C PHE A 543 -34.92 -20.63 50.68
N PHE A 544 -35.96 -19.85 50.41
CA PHE A 544 -36.73 -19.17 51.46
C PHE A 544 -38.18 -19.67 51.49
N LEU A 545 -38.38 -20.82 52.14
CA LEU A 545 -39.69 -21.19 52.70
C LEU A 545 -39.81 -20.56 54.10
N PRO A 546 -40.93 -19.89 54.43
CA PRO A 546 -41.12 -19.29 55.75
C PRO A 546 -41.37 -20.38 56.82
N PRO A 547 -41.02 -20.15 58.08
CA PRO A 547 -41.29 -21.10 59.16
C PRO A 547 -42.79 -21.16 59.48
N PHE A 548 -43.30 -22.38 59.61
CA PHE A 548 -44.64 -22.70 60.10
C PHE A 548 -44.86 -22.14 61.51
N PHE A 549 -45.94 -21.37 61.70
CA PHE A 549 -46.47 -21.02 63.01
C PHE A 549 -47.20 -22.23 63.61
N VAL A 550 -46.72 -22.73 64.75
CA VAL A 550 -47.45 -23.68 65.62
C VAL A 550 -48.15 -22.88 66.70
N VAL A 551 -49.49 -22.85 66.66
CA VAL A 551 -50.32 -22.27 67.73
C VAL A 551 -50.57 -23.34 68.78
N GLY A 552 -50.00 -23.15 69.96
CA GLY A 552 -50.26 -23.98 71.14
C GLY A 552 -51.56 -23.57 71.82
N PHE A 553 -52.44 -24.55 72.02
CA PHE A 553 -53.56 -24.47 72.97
C PHE A 553 -53.06 -24.67 74.41
N SER A 554 -53.66 -23.98 75.37
CA SER A 554 -53.76 -24.46 76.75
C SER A 554 -55.10 -24.06 77.38
N PRO A 555 -55.64 -24.89 78.30
CA PRO A 555 -57.01 -24.79 78.79
C PRO A 555 -57.10 -24.13 80.17
N CYS A 556 -58.14 -23.32 80.39
CA CYS A 556 -59.04 -23.27 81.56
C CYS A 556 -59.95 -22.06 81.45
#